data_AF-A0A4Q5WKH5-F1
#
_entry.id   AF-A0A4Q5WKH5-F1
#
_cell.length_a   1.000
_cell.length_b   1.000
_cell.length_c   1.000
_cell.angle_alpha   90.00
_cell.angle_beta   90.00
_cell.angle_gamma   90.00
#
_symmetry.space_group_name_H-M   'P 1'
#
loop_
_entity.id
_entity.type
_entity.pdbx_description
1 polymer ?
#
loop_
_entity_poly.entity_id
_entity_poly.type
_entity_poly.pdbx_seq_one_letter_code
_entity_poly.pdbx_strand_id
1 'polypeptide(L)'
;MIDAVPGKGESQYSRVRLWIEKQSGTLLQAEAYDGGGNFARRFTVRSGQRDKEGNWYLKQMRIEAAPKPGAKDRTPTYLEVQQVAR
;
A
#
# COMPACT_ATOMS: atom_id res chain seq x y z
N MET A 1 10.61 -8.96 -3.60
CA MET A 1 10.43 -7.54 -3.94
C MET A 1 10.26 -7.46 -5.44
N ILE A 2 9.27 -6.72 -5.91
CA ILE A 2 8.91 -6.60 -7.33
C ILE A 2 8.66 -5.11 -7.62
N ASP A 3 9.16 -4.58 -8.73
CA ASP A 3 8.78 -3.24 -9.19
C ASP A 3 7.64 -3.40 -10.22
N ALA A 4 6.53 -2.71 -9.99
CA ALA A 4 5.40 -2.61 -10.91
C ALA A 4 5.42 -1.22 -11.58
N VAL A 5 5.37 -1.21 -12.91
CA VAL A 5 5.36 0.02 -13.73
C VAL A 5 4.02 0.09 -14.45
N PRO A 6 3.16 1.08 -14.16
CA PRO A 6 1.87 1.23 -14.82
C PRO A 6 2.02 1.67 -16.27
N GLY A 7 0.97 1.43 -17.07
CA GLY A 7 0.88 1.96 -18.43
C GLY A 7 0.93 3.49 -18.45
N LYS A 8 1.39 4.05 -19.58
CA LYS A 8 1.54 5.50 -19.73
C LYS A 8 0.18 6.20 -19.56
N GLY A 9 0.09 7.09 -18.56
CA GLY A 9 -1.12 7.88 -18.29
C GLY A 9 -2.20 7.17 -17.47
N GLU A 10 -1.98 5.91 -17.05
CA GLU A 10 -2.99 5.12 -16.33
C GLU A 10 -2.90 5.25 -14.80
N SER A 11 -1.86 5.93 -14.29
CA SER A 11 -1.62 6.05 -12.85
C SER A 11 -1.02 7.39 -12.48
N GLN A 12 -1.30 7.82 -11.24
CA GLN A 12 -0.63 8.95 -10.59
C GLN A 12 0.81 8.61 -10.16
N TYR A 13 1.19 7.33 -10.18
CA TYR A 13 2.53 6.84 -9.82
C TYR A 13 3.27 6.39 -11.07
N SER A 14 4.57 6.66 -11.15
CA SER A 14 5.44 6.16 -12.23
C SER A 14 5.95 4.75 -11.96
N ARG A 15 6.03 4.36 -10.70
CA ARG A 15 6.53 3.06 -10.24
C ARG A 15 6.01 2.76 -8.85
N VAL A 16 5.71 1.49 -8.59
CA VAL A 16 5.40 0.98 -7.26
C VAL A 16 6.31 -0.19 -6.93
N ARG A 17 7.09 -0.07 -5.86
CA ARG A 17 7.91 -1.15 -5.32
C ARG A 17 7.11 -1.94 -4.31
N LEU A 18 6.97 -3.24 -4.54
CA LEU A 18 6.14 -4.15 -3.77
C LEU A 18 7.00 -5.14 -2.98
N TRP A 19 6.69 -5.29 -1.69
CA TRP A 19 7.20 -6.36 -0.84
C TRP A 19 6.08 -7.38 -0.66
N ILE A 20 6.27 -8.54 -1.29
CA ILE A 20 5.34 -9.66 -1.26
C ILE A 20 5.97 -10.80 -0.46
N GLU A 21 5.21 -11.37 0.47
CA GLU A 21 5.59 -12.58 1.19
C GLU A 21 5.62 -13.76 0.21
N LYS A 22 6.70 -14.54 0.21
CA LYS A 22 7.01 -15.49 -0.86
C LYS A 22 6.06 -16.69 -0.91
N GLN A 23 5.57 -17.17 0.21
CA GLN A 23 4.78 -18.41 0.30
C GLN A 23 3.30 -18.16 0.00
N SER A 24 2.74 -17.11 0.58
CA SER A 24 1.31 -16.78 0.51
C SER A 24 0.96 -15.78 -0.58
N GLY A 25 1.94 -15.07 -1.15
CA GLY A 25 1.69 -13.97 -2.08
C GLY A 25 1.11 -12.72 -1.40
N THR A 26 1.06 -12.67 -0.07
CA THR A 26 0.49 -11.55 0.69
C THR A 26 1.35 -10.29 0.53
N LEU A 27 0.71 -9.15 0.24
CA LEU A 27 1.37 -7.85 0.26
C LEU A 27 1.76 -7.47 1.70
N LEU A 28 3.02 -7.13 1.91
CA LEU A 28 3.53 -6.64 3.19
C LEU A 28 3.66 -5.10 3.17
N GLN A 29 4.18 -4.57 2.06
CA GLN A 29 4.40 -3.15 1.89
C GLN A 29 4.40 -2.77 0.40
N ALA A 30 4.01 -1.53 0.11
CA ALA A 30 4.26 -0.88 -1.18
C ALA A 30 4.85 0.52 -0.98
N GLU A 31 5.79 0.91 -1.85
CA GLU A 31 6.27 2.27 -1.96
C GLU A 31 6.01 2.79 -3.37
N ALA A 32 5.32 3.91 -3.47
CA ALA A 32 4.92 4.52 -4.72
C ALA A 32 5.76 5.78 -5.00
N TYR A 33 6.17 5.94 -6.25
CA TYR A 33 7.00 7.05 -6.72
C TYR A 33 6.27 7.88 -7.77
N ASP A 34 6.50 9.19 -7.78
CA ASP A 34 5.88 10.13 -8.73
C ASP A 34 6.60 10.15 -10.09
N GLY A 35 6.11 10.96 -11.03
CA GLY A 35 6.69 11.11 -12.38
C GLY A 35 8.16 11.56 -12.40
N GLY A 36 8.64 12.20 -11.33
CA GLY A 36 10.05 12.58 -11.16
C GLY A 36 10.91 11.52 -10.46
N GLY A 37 10.32 10.37 -10.09
CA GLY A 37 10.98 9.30 -9.35
C GLY A 37 11.11 9.56 -7.84
N ASN A 38 10.46 10.60 -7.32
CA ASN A 38 10.50 10.90 -5.89
C ASN A 38 9.53 10.00 -5.13
N PHE A 39 9.89 9.66 -3.89
CA PHE A 39 8.97 8.96 -2.99
C PHE A 39 7.70 9.80 -2.81
N ALA A 40 6.54 9.19 -3.07
CA ALA A 40 5.24 9.84 -2.96
C ALA A 40 4.44 9.31 -1.77
N ARG A 41 4.35 7.99 -1.62
CA ARG A 41 3.60 7.33 -0.54
C ARG A 41 4.17 5.96 -0.16
N ARG A 42 3.99 5.56 1.09
CA ARG A 42 4.21 4.20 1.60
C ARG A 42 2.89 3.63 2.10
N PHE A 43 2.62 2.40 1.71
CA PHE A 43 1.48 1.60 2.15
C PHE A 43 2.02 0.41 2.93
N THR A 44 1.73 0.32 4.23
CA THR A 44 2.20 -0.77 5.09
C THR A 44 1.00 -1.58 5.56
N VAL A 45 0.98 -2.87 5.24
CA VAL A 45 -0.04 -3.78 5.78
C VAL A 45 0.23 -3.96 7.27
N ARG A 46 -0.75 -3.61 8.10
CA ARG A 46 -0.68 -3.70 9.57
C ARG A 46 -1.33 -4.95 10.09
N SER A 47 -2.41 -5.38 9.46
CA SER A 47 -3.03 -6.66 9.76
C SER A 47 -3.67 -7.26 8.50
N GLY A 48 -3.57 -8.58 8.41
CA GLY A 48 -4.36 -9.41 7.50
C GLY A 48 -5.24 -10.35 8.31
N GLN A 49 -6.22 -10.95 7.67
CA GLN A 49 -7.08 -11.96 8.26
C GLN A 49 -7.47 -12.97 7.18
N ARG A 50 -7.86 -14.17 7.60
CA ARG A 50 -8.30 -15.21 6.67
C ARG A 50 -9.82 -15.23 6.57
N ASP A 51 -10.33 -15.46 5.37
CA ASP A 51 -11.76 -15.71 5.20
C ASP A 51 -12.11 -17.17 5.55
N LYS A 52 -13.37 -17.54 5.36
CA LYS A 52 -13.84 -18.90 5.64
C LYS A 52 -13.21 -19.95 4.71
N GLU A 53 -12.68 -19.53 3.57
CA GLU A 53 -12.04 -20.36 2.55
C GLU A 53 -10.51 -20.43 2.76
N GLY A 54 -9.98 -19.70 3.75
CA GLY A 54 -8.57 -19.68 4.11
C GLY A 54 -7.73 -18.64 3.33
N ASN A 55 -8.35 -17.81 2.50
CA ASN A 55 -7.66 -16.78 1.73
C ASN A 55 -7.28 -15.61 2.64
N TRP A 56 -6.05 -15.11 2.49
CA TRP A 56 -5.61 -13.89 3.17
C TRP A 56 -6.23 -12.65 2.52
N TYR A 57 -6.85 -11.80 3.34
CA TYR A 57 -7.29 -10.48 2.94
C TYR A 57 -6.73 -9.41 3.87
N LEU A 58 -6.55 -8.22 3.30
CA LEU A 58 -6.14 -7.03 4.03
C LEU A 58 -7.20 -6.67 5.07
N LYS A 59 -6.81 -6.48 6.33
CA LYS A 59 -7.67 -5.94 7.39
C LYS A 59 -7.38 -4.47 7.65
N GLN A 60 -6.11 -4.12 7.80
CA GLN A 60 -5.70 -2.75 8.05
C GLN A 60 -4.42 -2.42 7.29
N MET A 61 -4.40 -1.24 6.67
CA MET A 61 -3.25 -0.67 6.00
C MET A 61 -2.98 0.74 6.52
N ARG A 62 -1.72 1.02 6.82
CA ARG A 62 -1.25 2.38 7.12
C ARG A 62 -0.72 3.02 5.83
N ILE A 63 -1.12 4.26 5.57
CA ILE A 63 -0.71 5.04 4.42
C ILE A 63 0.01 6.29 4.91
N GLU A 64 1.25 6.45 4.48
CA GLU A 64 2.13 7.56 4.82
C GLU A 64 2.49 8.32 3.55
N ALA A 65 2.26 9.64 3.54
CA ALA A 65 2.66 10.48 2.42
C ALA A 65 4.10 10.98 2.59
N ALA A 66 4.71 11.35 1.46
CA ALA A 66 5.99 12.01 1.47
C ALA A 66 5.97 13.30 2.32
N PRO A 67 7.04 13.57 3.09
CA PRO A 67 7.29 14.86 3.73
C PRO A 67 7.03 16.03 2.78
N LYS A 68 6.06 16.91 3.10
CA LYS A 68 5.94 18.21 2.43
C LYS A 68 6.57 19.31 3.28
N PRO A 69 7.36 20.22 2.69
CA PRO A 69 7.84 21.41 3.39
C PRO A 69 6.66 22.20 3.98
N GLY A 70 6.73 22.56 5.26
CA GLY A 70 5.70 23.34 5.94
C GLY A 70 4.49 22.56 6.49
N ALA A 71 4.37 21.25 6.24
CA ALA A 71 3.31 20.43 6.84
C ALA A 71 3.66 20.09 8.31
N LYS A 72 2.89 20.65 9.26
CA LYS A 72 3.10 20.48 10.70
C LYS A 72 2.56 19.15 11.24
N ASP A 73 1.55 18.56 10.59
CA ASP A 73 0.95 17.30 11.02
C ASP A 73 1.12 16.21 9.97
N ARG A 74 1.73 15.08 10.38
CA ARG A 74 1.93 13.88 9.55
C ARG A 74 1.20 12.69 10.14
N THR A 75 -0.08 12.87 10.43
CA THR A 75 -0.90 11.77 10.93
C THR A 75 -1.06 10.74 9.80
N PRO A 76 -0.60 9.49 10.00
CA PRO A 76 -0.81 8.46 9.00
C PRO A 76 -2.31 8.20 8.81
N THR A 77 -2.71 7.99 7.56
CA THR A 77 -4.07 7.55 7.26
C THR A 77 -4.15 6.04 7.42
N TYR A 78 -5.23 5.54 8.00
CA TYR A 78 -5.51 4.11 8.08
C TYR A 78 -6.67 3.76 7.17
N LEU A 79 -6.48 2.72 6.36
CA LEU A 79 -7.55 2.04 5.65
C LEU A 79 -7.89 0.77 6.43
N GLU A 80 -9.16 0.60 6.75
CA GLU A 80 -9.68 -0.57 7.44
C GLU A 80 -10.74 -1.26 6.57
N VAL A 81 -10.62 -2.57 6.44
CA VAL A 81 -11.62 -3.41 5.79
C VAL A 81 -12.47 -4.04 6.87
N GLN A 82 -13.73 -3.61 6.94
CA GLN A 82 -14.73 -4.21 7.81
C GLN A 82 -15.38 -5.39 7.10
N GLN A 83 -15.56 -6.51 7.81
CA GLN A 83 -16.44 -7.55 7.33
C GLN A 83 -17.87 -7.02 7.38
N VAL A 84 -18.51 -6.89 6.21
CA VAL A 84 -19.96 -6.69 6.18
C VAL A 84 -20.58 -8.03 6.59
N ALA A 85 -21.14 -8.11 7.79
CA ALA A 85 -21.95 -9.25 8.18
C ALA A 85 -23.12 -9.37 7.18
N ARG A 86 -23.18 -10.50 6.47
CA ARG A 86 -24.37 -10.89 5.69
C ARG A 86 -25.29 -11.69 6.59
#